data_AF-A0A1V4YZX8-F1
#
_entry.id   AF-A0A1V4YZX8-F1
#
_cell.length_a   1.000
_cell.length_b   1.000
_cell.length_c   1.000
_cell.angle_alpha   90.00
_cell.angle_beta   90.00
_cell.angle_gamma   90.00
#
_symmetry.space_group_name_H-M   'P 1'
#
loop_
_entity.id
_entity.type
_entity.pdbx_description
1 polymer ?
#
loop_
_entity_poly.entity_id
_entity_poly.type
_entity_poly.pdbx_seq_one_letter_code
_entity_poly.pdbx_strand_id
1 'polypeptide(L)' 'MNCPNCGKEMEHGFVRAESFIGGVKWITEVSSKSLGLESIAKPNSLGFCFMEGDRCKECHKIVIQC' A
#
# COMPACT_ATOMS: atom_id res chain seq x y z
N MET A 1 3.88 12.79 -8.16
CA MET A 1 2.51 13.34 -8.41
C MET A 1 2.19 14.50 -7.46
N ASN A 2 1.10 15.27 -7.65
CA ASN A 2 0.67 16.27 -6.65
C ASN A 2 -0.35 15.70 -5.67
N CYS A 3 -0.29 16.12 -4.40
CA CYS A 3 -1.18 15.64 -3.35
C CYS A 3 -2.62 16.12 -3.60
N PRO A 4 -3.61 15.22 -3.66
CA PRO A 4 -5.00 15.61 -3.90
C PRO A 4 -5.63 16.39 -2.72
N ASN A 5 -4.96 16.44 -1.57
CA ASN A 5 -5.44 17.17 -0.39
C ASN A 5 -4.88 18.60 -0.29
N CYS A 6 -3.58 18.78 -0.53
CA CYS A 6 -2.90 20.07 -0.31
C CYS A 6 -2.19 20.64 -1.55
N GLY A 7 -2.22 19.93 -2.69
CA GLY A 7 -1.61 20.36 -3.95
C GLY A 7 -0.07 20.26 -4.02
N LYS A 8 0.63 20.05 -2.89
CA LYS A 8 2.08 19.94 -2.84
C LYS A 8 2.59 18.69 -3.57
N GLU A 9 3.82 18.75 -4.08
CA GLU A 9 4.51 17.62 -4.69
C GLU A 9 4.65 16.46 -3.69
N MET A 10 4.44 15.24 -4.18
CA MET A 10 4.58 14.01 -3.41
C MET A 10 5.91 13.31 -3.73
N GLU A 11 6.49 12.69 -2.71
CA GLU A 11 7.72 11.91 -2.80
C GLU A 11 7.41 10.50 -3.32
N HIS A 12 8.07 10.10 -4.40
CA HIS A 12 8.00 8.74 -4.92
C HIS A 12 8.75 7.75 -4.02
N GLY A 13 8.21 6.56 -3.83
CA GLY A 13 8.86 5.49 -3.08
C GLY A 13 8.01 4.23 -2.95
N PHE A 14 8.23 3.47 -1.87
CA PHE A 14 7.58 2.18 -1.64
C PHE A 14 7.01 2.07 -0.23
N VAL A 15 5.81 1.52 -0.11
CA VAL A 15 5.26 1.03 1.16
C VAL A 15 5.73 -0.40 1.36
N ARG A 16 6.42 -0.66 2.48
CA ARG A 16 6.77 -2.01 2.91
C ARG A 16 5.76 -2.52 3.93
N ALA A 17 5.23 -3.71 3.71
CA ALA A 17 4.43 -4.44 4.69
C ALA A 17 5.03 -5.82 4.95
N GLU A 18 4.80 -6.34 6.15
CA GLU A 18 5.18 -7.70 6.52
C GLU A 18 3.95 -8.59 6.39
N SER A 19 4.04 -9.62 5.54
CA SER A 19 2.95 -10.56 5.34
C SER A 19 3.50 -11.97 5.21
N PHE A 20 3.28 -12.76 6.26
CA PHE A 20 3.67 -14.17 6.30
C PHE A 20 2.69 -15.07 5.52
N ILE A 21 1.46 -14.59 5.24
CA ILE A 21 0.41 -15.39 4.59
C ILE A 21 -0.29 -14.56 3.50
N GLY A 22 0.05 -14.85 2.24
CA GLY A 22 -0.77 -14.47 1.09
C GLY A 22 -0.64 -13.01 0.63
N GLY A 23 0.34 -12.26 1.15
CA GLY A 23 0.67 -10.92 0.67
C GLY A 23 -0.21 -9.80 1.20
N VAL A 24 -0.22 -8.67 0.51
CA VAL A 24 -1.17 -7.56 0.74
C VAL A 24 -2.37 -7.79 -0.15
N LYS A 25 -3.57 -7.62 0.41
CA LYS A 25 -4.84 -7.86 -0.28
C LYS A 25 -5.75 -6.66 -0.19
N TRP A 26 -6.54 -6.45 -1.23
CA TRP A 26 -7.61 -5.45 -1.21
C TRP A 26 -8.82 -5.98 -0.43
N ILE A 27 -9.34 -5.17 0.48
CA ILE A 27 -10.55 -5.45 1.25
C ILE A 27 -11.44 -4.20 1.25
N THR A 28 -12.75 -4.40 1.13
CA THR A 28 -13.74 -3.31 1.21
C THR A 28 -14.19 -3.02 2.64
N GLU A 29 -13.90 -3.93 3.58
CA GLU A 29 -14.23 -3.82 4.99
C GLU A 29 -13.18 -4.55 5.85
N VAL A 30 -12.83 -3.96 6.99
CA VAL A 30 -11.91 -4.58 7.95
C VAL A 30 -12.64 -5.71 8.68
N SER A 31 -12.23 -6.95 8.41
CA SER A 31 -12.82 -8.14 9.00
C SER A 31 -11.79 -9.25 9.15
N SER A 32 -11.77 -9.90 10.32
CA SER A 32 -10.94 -11.09 10.57
C SER A 32 -11.39 -12.33 9.79
N LYS A 33 -12.59 -12.29 9.19
CA LYS A 33 -13.14 -13.38 8.36
C LYS A 33 -12.96 -13.14 6.86
N SER A 34 -12.58 -11.92 6.46
CA SER A 34 -12.35 -11.62 5.05
C SER A 34 -10.97 -12.12 4.65
N LEU A 35 -10.93 -13.10 3.74
CA LEU A 35 -9.66 -13.62 3.22
C LEU A 35 -9.00 -12.67 2.22
N GLY A 36 -9.68 -11.59 1.79
CA GLY A 36 -9.27 -10.73 0.68
C GLY A 36 -9.32 -11.47 -0.66
N LEU A 37 -10.06 -10.93 -1.63
CA LEU A 37 -10.31 -11.62 -2.90
C LEU A 37 -9.14 -11.47 -3.89
N GLU A 38 -8.41 -10.36 -3.82
CA GLU A 38 -7.32 -10.01 -4.74
C GLU A 38 -6.06 -9.65 -3.97
N SER A 39 -4.94 -10.27 -4.35
CA SER A 39 -3.61 -9.90 -3.84
C SER A 39 -3.05 -8.77 -4.71
N ILE A 40 -2.78 -7.63 -4.09
CA ILE A 40 -2.20 -6.45 -4.76
C ILE A 40 -0.68 -6.40 -4.64
N ALA A 41 -0.09 -7.14 -3.71
CA ALA A 41 1.36 -7.38 -3.65
C ALA A 41 1.66 -8.74 -3.04
N LYS A 42 2.57 -9.49 -3.67
CA LYS A 42 3.05 -10.78 -3.17
C LYS A 42 4.26 -10.58 -2.25
N PRO A 43 4.44 -11.44 -1.22
CA PRO A 43 5.63 -11.40 -0.40
C PRO A 43 6.83 -11.93 -1.18
N ASN A 44 8.01 -11.36 -0.93
CA ASN A 44 9.28 -11.94 -1.36
C ASN A 44 9.68 -13.12 -0.46
N SER A 45 10.86 -13.71 -0.70
CA SER A 45 11.39 -14.83 0.08
C SER A 45 11.58 -14.55 1.57
N LEU A 46 11.60 -13.28 1.98
CA LEU A 46 11.74 -12.85 3.37
C LEU A 46 10.39 -12.48 4.02
N GLY A 47 9.27 -12.67 3.32
CA GLY A 47 7.93 -12.31 3.82
C GLY A 47 7.58 -10.83 3.71
N PHE A 48 8.38 -10.03 2.98
CA PHE A 48 8.09 -8.61 2.77
C PHE A 48 7.30 -8.38 1.48
N CYS A 49 6.27 -7.55 1.58
CA CYS A 49 5.54 -7.01 0.44
C CYS A 49 5.98 -5.57 0.20
N PHE A 50 6.09 -5.17 -1.06
CA PHE A 50 6.39 -3.81 -1.46
C PHE A 50 5.30 -3.34 -2.42
N MET A 51 4.80 -2.13 -2.21
CA MET A 51 3.86 -1.47 -3.12
C MET A 51 4.44 -0.10 -3.49
N GLU A 52 4.57 0.15 -4.78
CA GLU A 52 5.03 1.44 -5.30
C GLU A 52 3.97 2.52 -5.06
N GLY A 53 4.41 3.74 -4.77
CA GLY A 53 3.48 4.84 -4.59
C GLY A 53 4.14 6.17 -4.34
N ASP A 54 3.31 7.19 -4.22
CA ASP A 54 3.73 8.52 -3.83
C ASP A 54 3.21 8.85 -2.44
N ARG A 55 4.04 9.51 -1.63
CA ARG A 55 3.68 9.97 -0.29
C ARG A 55 3.77 11.48 -0.19
N CYS A 56 2.70 12.11 0.30
CA CYS A 56 2.75 13.50 0.73
C CYS A 56 3.32 13.56 2.15
N LYS A 57 4.45 14.25 2.35
CA LYS A 57 5.09 14.41 3.67
C LYS A 57 4.22 15.14 4.69
N GLU A 58 3.38 16.05 4.20
CA GLU A 58 2.61 17.00 5.01
C GLU A 58 1.25 16.44 5.43
N CYS A 59 0.54 15.80 4.49
CA CYS A 59 -0.79 15.24 4.76
C CYS A 59 -0.74 13.76 5.16
N HIS A 60 0.45 13.14 5.13
CA HIS A 60 0.66 11.71 5.34
C HIS A 60 -0.20 10.79 4.43
N LYS A 61 -0.78 11.35 3.36
CA LYS A 61 -1.54 10.61 2.36
C LYS A 61 -0.58 9.89 1.43
N ILE A 62 -0.86 8.61 1.18
CA ILE A 62 -0.15 7.77 0.22
C ILE A 62 -1.12 7.41 -0.88
N VAL A 63 -0.67 7.51 -2.13
CA VAL A 63 -1.38 6.97 -3.29
C VAL A 63 -0.56 5.81 -3.82
N ILE A 64 -1.13 4.61 -3.76
CA ILE A 64 -0.46 3.41 -4.25
C ILE A 64 -0.68 3.31 -5.77
N GLN A 65 0.40 3.07 -6.49
CA GLN A 65 0.42 2.77 -7.92
C GLN A 65 0.52 1.24 -8.04
N CYS A 66 -0.61 0.52 -7.94
CA CYS A 66 -0.65 -0.92 -8.16
C CYS A 66 -0.85 -1.22 -9.65
#